data_AF-M2PKA1-F1
#
_entry.id   AF-M2PKA1-F1
#
_cell.length_a   1.000
_cell.length_b   1.000
_cell.length_c   1.000
_cell.angle_alpha   90.00
_cell.angle_beta   90.00
_cell.angle_gamma   90.00
#
_symmetry.space_group_name_H-M   'P 1'
#
loop_
_entity.id
_entity.type
_entity.pdbx_description
1 polymer ?
#
loop_
_entity_poly.entity_id
_entity_poly.type
_entity_poly.pdbx_seq_one_letter_code
_entity_poly.pdbx_strand_id
1 'polypeptide(L)'
;MSSGLPPVLHPSNEDIRLLLAAQVHIGTRNVESQMTPYIWKRRSDGIFILNIGKTWEKLVLAARAIVAILDNRDVCALSARPYTRRALLKYAQSTGADSITGRFIPGTFTNYAVPSYKEPRVIVSADPRTDYQAIREASHANIPVIGFCDSDTPLKFIDITIPANNKSPHAIGLMWWLLAREVLRLRGAIPRSDDGWNVVADTFFYLDPKHLPSSSSQQEQDVVELVVADGRSIGGKEDQWLAKTCPRDTLDWSAESVA
;
A
#
# COMPACT_ATOMS: atom_id res chain seq x y z
N MET A 1 -29.68 0.95 -11.37
CA MET A 1 -28.47 0.57 -12.14
C MET A 1 -28.10 -0.83 -11.70
N SER A 2 -28.45 -1.86 -12.48
CA SER A 2 -27.95 -3.20 -12.20
C SER A 2 -26.46 -3.20 -12.52
N SER A 3 -25.59 -3.18 -11.51
CA SER A 3 -24.17 -3.41 -11.74
C SER A 3 -24.04 -4.78 -12.40
N GLY A 4 -23.35 -4.89 -13.53
CA GLY A 4 -23.15 -6.15 -14.28
C GLY A 4 -22.27 -7.18 -13.55
N LEU A 5 -22.13 -7.05 -12.23
CA LEU A 5 -21.41 -7.96 -11.35
C LEU A 5 -22.34 -9.07 -10.87
N PRO A 6 -21.83 -10.30 -10.67
CA PRO A 6 -22.59 -11.33 -9.98
C PRO A 6 -22.91 -10.87 -8.55
N PRO A 7 -24.03 -11.32 -7.98
CA PRO A 7 -24.53 -10.80 -6.71
C PRO A 7 -23.56 -10.98 -5.54
N VAL A 8 -22.72 -12.02 -5.61
CA VAL A 8 -21.67 -12.32 -4.63
C VAL A 8 -20.59 -11.23 -4.56
N LEU A 9 -20.40 -10.47 -5.63
CA LEU A 9 -19.39 -9.40 -5.76
C LEU A 9 -19.96 -7.99 -5.50
N HIS A 10 -21.22 -7.86 -5.07
CA HIS A 10 -21.73 -6.57 -4.62
C HIS A 10 -21.00 -6.07 -3.36
N PRO A 11 -20.91 -4.75 -3.18
CA PRO A 11 -20.33 -4.19 -1.97
C PRO A 11 -21.18 -4.56 -0.75
N SER A 12 -20.54 -4.94 0.35
CA SER A 12 -21.25 -5.08 1.62
C SER A 12 -21.60 -3.71 2.22
N ASN A 13 -22.58 -3.67 3.12
CA ASN A 13 -22.92 -2.44 3.84
C ASN A 13 -21.73 -1.90 4.64
N GLU A 14 -20.86 -2.78 5.12
CA GLU A 14 -19.65 -2.42 5.85
C GLU A 14 -18.60 -1.80 4.94
N ASP A 15 -18.41 -2.35 3.74
CA ASP A 15 -17.52 -1.77 2.74
C ASP A 15 -17.94 -0.35 2.36
N ILE A 16 -19.25 -0.12 2.21
CA ILE A 16 -19.78 1.21 1.93
C ILE A 16 -19.51 2.16 3.11
N ARG A 17 -19.71 1.70 4.35
CA ARG A 17 -19.38 2.50 5.55
C ARG A 17 -17.90 2.86 5.59
N LEU A 18 -17.02 1.91 5.30
CA LEU A 18 -15.57 2.11 5.26
C LEU A 18 -15.15 3.11 4.17
N LEU A 19 -15.69 2.98 2.96
CA LEU A 19 -15.43 3.91 1.84
C LEU A 19 -15.90 5.34 2.15
N LEU A 20 -17.02 5.48 2.86
CA LEU A 20 -17.53 6.77 3.32
C LEU A 20 -16.66 7.35 4.45
N ALA A 21 -16.29 6.52 5.44
CA ALA A 21 -15.45 6.93 6.57
C ALA A 21 -14.06 7.40 6.12
N ALA A 22 -13.44 6.68 5.19
CA ALA A 22 -12.14 7.05 4.60
C ALA A 22 -12.23 8.20 3.57
N GLN A 23 -13.42 8.74 3.31
CA GLN A 23 -13.65 9.86 2.38
C GLN A 23 -13.19 9.58 0.93
N VAL A 24 -13.32 8.34 0.47
CA VAL A 24 -12.91 7.94 -0.89
C VAL A 24 -13.72 8.64 -1.99
N HIS A 25 -14.96 9.01 -1.68
CA HIS A 25 -15.89 9.67 -2.60
C HIS A 25 -15.59 11.16 -2.83
N ILE A 26 -14.71 11.78 -2.04
CA ILE A 26 -14.38 13.20 -2.19
C ILE A 26 -13.33 13.34 -3.29
N GLY A 27 -13.68 14.06 -4.36
CA GLY A 27 -12.74 14.40 -5.42
C GLY A 27 -12.18 15.81 -5.27
N THR A 28 -11.75 16.40 -6.39
CA THR A 28 -11.16 17.75 -6.41
C THR A 28 -12.12 18.79 -6.98
N ARG A 29 -11.65 20.03 -7.15
CA ARG A 29 -12.41 21.11 -7.81
C ARG A 29 -12.35 21.05 -9.33
N ASN A 30 -11.35 20.37 -9.89
CA ASN A 30 -11.12 20.29 -11.32
C ASN A 30 -11.47 18.88 -11.80
N VAL A 31 -11.87 18.78 -13.07
CA VAL A 31 -12.29 17.52 -13.68
C VAL A 31 -11.60 17.37 -15.02
N GLU A 32 -10.97 16.22 -15.21
CA GLU A 32 -10.51 15.76 -16.52
C GLU A 32 -11.72 15.25 -17.33
N SER A 33 -11.77 15.58 -18.62
CA SER A 33 -12.90 15.22 -19.50
C SER A 33 -13.22 13.73 -19.46
N GLN A 34 -12.18 12.88 -19.45
CA GLN A 34 -12.31 11.42 -19.40
C GLN A 34 -12.82 10.89 -18.05
N MET A 35 -12.71 11.67 -16.96
CA MET A 35 -13.18 11.29 -15.62
C MET A 35 -14.65 11.67 -15.35
N THR A 36 -15.26 12.50 -16.21
CA THR A 36 -16.68 12.89 -16.16
C THR A 36 -17.65 11.73 -15.86
N PRO A 37 -17.55 10.53 -16.48
CA PRO A 37 -18.50 9.45 -16.21
C PRO A 37 -18.44 8.92 -14.77
N TYR A 38 -17.34 9.10 -14.04
CA TYR A 38 -17.22 8.61 -12.66
C TYR A 38 -17.77 9.57 -11.61
N ILE A 39 -18.08 10.80 -12.02
CA ILE A 39 -18.60 11.84 -11.15
C ILE A 39 -20.11 11.64 -10.98
N TRP A 40 -20.58 11.75 -9.73
CA TRP A 40 -21.99 11.67 -9.41
C TRP A 40 -22.64 13.05 -9.35
N LYS A 41 -22.09 13.95 -8.54
CA LYS A 41 -22.60 15.32 -8.37
C LYS A 41 -21.50 16.27 -7.97
N ARG A 42 -21.78 17.57 -8.07
CA ARG A 42 -20.93 18.64 -7.53
C ARG A 42 -21.53 19.16 -6.23
N ARG A 43 -20.69 19.34 -5.20
CA ARG A 43 -21.07 19.99 -3.93
C ARG A 43 -21.20 21.50 -4.15
N SER A 44 -21.89 22.20 -3.24
CA SER A 44 -21.96 23.68 -3.19
C SER A 44 -20.58 24.34 -3.24
N ASP A 45 -19.59 23.74 -2.58
CA ASP A 45 -18.22 24.26 -2.46
C ASP A 45 -17.40 24.12 -3.76
N GLY A 46 -18.01 23.55 -4.80
CA GLY A 46 -17.40 23.29 -6.09
C GLY A 46 -16.59 21.99 -6.17
N ILE A 47 -16.51 21.22 -5.09
CA ILE A 47 -15.84 19.90 -5.04
C ILE A 47 -16.72 18.84 -5.71
N PHE A 48 -16.10 17.99 -6.53
CA PHE A 48 -16.78 16.87 -7.18
C PHE A 48 -16.87 15.64 -6.27
N ILE A 49 -18.00 14.93 -6.35
CA ILE A 49 -18.25 13.69 -5.61
C ILE A 49 -18.19 12.53 -6.60
N LEU A 50 -17.32 11.56 -6.30
CA LEU A 50 -17.16 10.33 -7.07
C LEU A 50 -18.26 9.32 -6.72
N ASN A 51 -18.66 8.52 -7.71
CA ASN A 51 -19.65 7.47 -7.53
C ASN A 51 -19.03 6.20 -6.92
N ILE A 52 -19.40 5.90 -5.67
CA ILE A 52 -18.94 4.73 -4.90
C ILE A 52 -19.31 3.39 -5.58
N GLY A 53 -20.45 3.32 -6.28
CA GLY A 53 -20.81 2.10 -7.01
C GLY A 53 -19.77 1.79 -8.10
N LYS A 54 -19.33 2.82 -8.83
CA LYS A 54 -18.31 2.69 -9.88
C LYS A 54 -16.92 2.44 -9.30
N THR A 55 -16.60 2.98 -8.13
CA THR A 55 -15.32 2.68 -7.45
C THR A 55 -15.24 1.18 -7.15
N TRP A 56 -16.31 0.60 -6.60
CA TRP A 56 -16.38 -0.82 -6.29
C TRP A 56 -16.36 -1.71 -7.53
N GLU A 57 -17.14 -1.37 -8.56
CA GLU A 57 -17.15 -2.11 -9.84
C GLU A 57 -15.76 -2.19 -10.47
N LYS A 58 -15.02 -1.08 -10.46
CA LYS A 58 -13.66 -1.02 -11.02
C LYS A 58 -12.63 -1.71 -10.13
N LEU A 59 -12.80 -1.66 -8.80
CA LEU A 59 -11.96 -2.39 -7.85
C LEU A 59 -12.08 -3.90 -8.08
N VAL A 60 -13.29 -4.42 -8.22
CA VAL A 60 -13.52 -5.84 -8.52
C VAL A 60 -12.97 -6.22 -9.90
N LEU A 61 -13.12 -5.35 -10.91
CA LEU A 61 -12.54 -5.58 -12.23
C LEU A 61 -11.01 -5.68 -12.17
N ALA A 62 -10.36 -4.77 -11.44
CA ALA A 62 -8.92 -4.79 -11.22
C ALA A 62 -8.46 -6.05 -10.48
N ALA A 63 -9.18 -6.45 -9.42
CA ALA A 63 -8.87 -7.68 -8.69
C ALA A 63 -8.94 -8.91 -9.61
N ARG A 64 -9.95 -9.00 -10.49
CA ARG A 64 -10.04 -10.10 -11.48
C ARG A 64 -8.87 -10.10 -12.47
N ALA A 65 -8.43 -8.94 -12.93
CA ALA A 65 -7.27 -8.82 -13.81
C ALA A 65 -5.97 -9.27 -13.12
N ILE A 66 -5.78 -8.90 -11.84
CA ILE A 66 -4.62 -9.29 -11.05
C ILE A 66 -4.61 -10.80 -10.76
N VAL A 67 -5.77 -11.40 -10.50
CA VAL A 67 -5.88 -12.85 -10.24
C VAL A 67 -5.63 -13.70 -11.49
N ALA A 68 -5.81 -13.14 -12.69
CA ALA A 68 -5.48 -13.84 -13.93
C ALA A 68 -3.96 -14.09 -14.11
N ILE A 69 -3.11 -13.42 -13.33
CA ILE A 69 -1.67 -13.65 -13.33
C ILE A 69 -1.35 -14.80 -12.38
N LEU A 70 -0.60 -15.78 -12.89
CA LEU A 70 -0.16 -16.97 -12.16
C LEU A 70 0.88 -16.61 -11.09
N ASP A 71 1.92 -15.88 -11.47
CA ASP A 71 3.01 -15.47 -10.59
C ASP A 71 2.77 -14.10 -9.98
N ASN A 72 2.68 -14.05 -8.65
CA ASN A 72 2.32 -12.81 -7.95
C ASN A 72 3.38 -11.72 -8.08
N ARG A 73 4.65 -12.11 -8.23
CA ARG A 73 5.80 -11.21 -8.34
C ARG A 73 5.78 -10.39 -9.64
N ASP A 74 5.11 -10.88 -10.67
CA ASP A 74 4.93 -10.17 -11.94
C ASP A 74 3.95 -9.00 -11.83
N VAL A 75 3.22 -8.91 -10.72
CA VAL A 75 2.37 -7.75 -10.41
C VAL A 75 3.22 -6.74 -9.65
N CYS A 76 3.30 -5.52 -10.19
CA CYS A 76 4.07 -4.45 -9.55
C CYS A 76 3.19 -3.30 -9.06
N ALA A 77 3.20 -3.05 -7.75
CA ALA A 77 2.57 -1.90 -7.12
C ALA A 77 3.54 -0.72 -7.06
N LEU A 78 3.15 0.44 -7.60
CA LEU A 78 4.00 1.61 -7.77
C LEU A 78 3.39 2.85 -7.09
N SER A 79 4.25 3.62 -6.44
CA SER A 79 3.92 4.97 -6.04
C SER A 79 5.14 5.78 -5.61
N ALA A 80 5.22 7.03 -6.10
CA ALA A 80 6.20 8.01 -5.64
C ALA A 80 5.78 8.78 -4.38
N ARG A 81 4.48 8.83 -4.06
CA ARG A 81 3.97 9.54 -2.87
C ARG A 81 4.46 8.90 -1.56
N PRO A 82 4.81 9.70 -0.53
CA PRO A 82 5.22 9.15 0.77
C PRO A 82 4.05 8.50 1.53
N TYR A 83 2.83 9.04 1.39
CA TYR A 83 1.63 8.56 2.07
C TYR A 83 1.26 7.11 1.74
N THR A 84 1.68 6.62 0.58
CA THR A 84 1.32 5.30 0.09
C THR A 84 2.40 4.26 0.38
N ARG A 85 3.59 4.68 0.84
CA ARG A 85 4.73 3.79 1.10
C ARG A 85 4.34 2.61 2.00
N ARG A 86 3.65 2.90 3.12
CA ARG A 86 3.21 1.86 4.05
C ARG A 86 2.14 0.95 3.44
N ALA A 87 1.17 1.52 2.73
CA ALA A 87 0.13 0.78 2.02
C ALA A 87 0.72 -0.22 1.01
N LEU A 88 1.68 0.23 0.19
CA LEU A 88 2.34 -0.61 -0.83
C LEU A 88 3.15 -1.75 -0.21
N LEU A 89 3.92 -1.47 0.85
CA LEU A 89 4.70 -2.51 1.52
C LEU A 89 3.78 -3.58 2.15
N LYS A 90 2.65 -3.17 2.75
CA LYS A 90 1.67 -4.10 3.30
C LYS A 90 0.89 -4.85 2.22
N TYR A 91 0.61 -4.19 1.10
CA TYR A 91 0.02 -4.82 -0.08
C TYR A 91 0.94 -5.91 -0.65
N ALA A 92 2.22 -5.61 -0.83
CA ALA A 92 3.23 -6.56 -1.28
C ALA A 92 3.36 -7.76 -0.32
N GLN A 93 3.40 -7.51 0.99
CA GLN A 93 3.45 -8.57 2.00
C GLN A 93 2.23 -9.49 1.98
N SER A 94 1.04 -8.96 1.74
CA SER A 94 -0.21 -9.74 1.78
C SER A 94 -0.48 -10.51 0.48
N THR A 95 -0.18 -9.92 -0.68
CA THR A 95 -0.47 -10.52 -1.99
C THR A 95 0.73 -11.27 -2.60
N GLY A 96 1.94 -11.04 -2.09
CA GLY A 96 3.19 -11.53 -2.68
C GLY A 96 3.62 -10.77 -3.94
N ALA A 97 3.03 -9.59 -4.18
CA ALA A 97 3.37 -8.71 -5.29
C ALA A 97 4.65 -7.92 -5.04
N ASP A 98 5.29 -7.51 -6.12
CA ASP A 98 6.43 -6.60 -6.05
C ASP A 98 5.97 -5.17 -5.81
N SER A 99 6.72 -4.40 -5.02
CA SER A 99 6.44 -2.98 -4.80
C SER A 99 7.64 -2.10 -5.13
N ILE A 100 7.39 -0.97 -5.77
CA ILE A 100 8.36 0.13 -5.89
C ILE A 100 7.77 1.33 -5.15
N THR A 101 8.43 1.71 -4.06
CA THR A 101 8.03 2.85 -3.23
C THR A 101 9.03 3.99 -3.37
N GLY A 102 8.52 5.21 -3.44
CA GLY A 102 9.36 6.41 -3.54
C GLY A 102 9.77 6.71 -4.98
N ARG A 103 10.92 7.37 -5.17
CA ARG A 103 11.33 7.85 -6.49
C ARG A 103 11.51 6.67 -7.45
N PHE A 104 10.72 6.68 -8.54
CA PHE A 104 10.89 5.73 -9.63
C PHE A 104 12.19 6.02 -10.39
N ILE A 105 13.02 4.99 -10.58
CA ILE A 105 14.26 5.10 -11.34
C ILE A 105 13.91 4.93 -12.82
N PRO A 106 14.15 5.94 -13.67
CA PRO A 106 13.86 5.81 -15.09
C PRO A 106 14.73 4.73 -15.72
N GLY A 107 14.14 3.94 -16.62
CA GLY A 107 14.77 2.77 -17.21
C GLY A 107 14.53 1.48 -16.44
N THR A 108 13.75 1.50 -15.35
CA THR A 108 13.42 0.29 -14.58
C THR A 108 12.71 -0.76 -15.41
N PHE A 109 11.86 -0.37 -16.37
CA PHE A 109 11.16 -1.34 -17.23
C PHE A 109 11.80 -1.54 -18.60
N THR A 110 12.70 -0.65 -19.02
CA THR A 110 13.23 -0.65 -20.40
C THR A 110 14.72 -0.96 -20.50
N ASN A 111 15.50 -0.72 -19.44
CA ASN A 111 16.96 -0.84 -19.46
C ASN A 111 17.44 -1.97 -18.55
N TYR A 112 17.84 -3.09 -19.15
CA TYR A 112 18.41 -4.27 -18.47
C TYR A 112 19.66 -3.99 -17.64
N ALA A 113 20.41 -2.92 -17.94
CA ALA A 113 21.63 -2.58 -17.20
C ALA A 113 21.36 -1.97 -15.82
N VAL A 114 20.14 -1.51 -15.56
CA VAL A 114 19.77 -0.94 -14.26
C VAL A 114 19.62 -2.08 -13.24
N PRO A 115 20.23 -2.01 -12.05
CA PRO A 115 20.11 -3.09 -11.06
C PRO A 115 18.69 -3.27 -10.54
N SER A 116 17.85 -2.22 -10.62
CA SER A 116 16.43 -2.28 -10.28
C SER A 116 15.55 -2.68 -11.45
N TYR A 117 16.10 -3.28 -12.52
CA TYR A 117 15.34 -3.72 -13.69
C TYR A 117 14.24 -4.72 -13.30
N LYS A 118 13.04 -4.54 -13.84
CA LYS A 118 11.89 -5.42 -13.61
C LYS A 118 11.06 -5.58 -14.88
N GLU A 119 10.49 -6.76 -15.06
CA GLU A 119 9.56 -7.08 -16.16
C GLU A 119 8.17 -7.43 -15.61
N PRO A 120 7.41 -6.46 -15.06
CA PRO A 120 6.08 -6.79 -14.56
C PRO A 120 5.10 -6.98 -15.70
N ARG A 121 4.16 -7.91 -15.51
CA ARG A 121 3.05 -8.17 -16.44
C ARG A 121 1.87 -7.24 -16.24
N VAL A 122 1.67 -6.73 -15.02
CA VAL A 122 0.65 -5.71 -14.70
C VAL A 122 1.25 -4.74 -13.69
N ILE A 123 0.96 -3.46 -13.90
CA ILE A 123 1.33 -2.40 -12.96
C ILE A 123 0.07 -1.82 -12.30
N VAL A 124 0.16 -1.59 -11.00
CA VAL A 124 -0.86 -0.87 -10.22
C VAL A 124 -0.26 0.42 -9.67
N SER A 125 -0.73 1.58 -10.14
CA SER A 125 -0.26 2.91 -9.72
C SER A 125 -1.22 3.55 -8.72
N ALA A 126 -0.66 4.16 -7.66
CA ALA A 126 -1.42 4.90 -6.66
C ALA A 126 -1.84 6.31 -7.09
N ASP A 127 -1.00 6.99 -7.87
CA ASP A 127 -1.31 8.32 -8.40
C ASP A 127 -0.64 8.47 -9.78
N PRO A 128 -1.42 8.41 -10.87
CA PRO A 128 -0.91 8.53 -12.23
C PRO A 128 -0.19 9.84 -12.52
N ARG A 129 -0.54 10.90 -11.79
CA ARG A 129 0.08 12.21 -11.97
C ARG A 129 1.51 12.21 -11.47
N THR A 130 1.79 11.57 -10.34
CA THR A 130 3.16 11.46 -9.82
C THR A 130 3.95 10.33 -10.46
N ASP A 131 3.27 9.25 -10.84
CA ASP A 131 3.91 8.05 -11.38
C ASP A 131 4.00 8.06 -12.91
N TYR A 132 3.88 9.25 -13.53
CA TYR A 132 3.84 9.43 -14.98
C TYR A 132 5.03 8.78 -15.70
N GLN A 133 6.20 8.76 -15.06
CA GLN A 133 7.41 8.16 -15.62
C GLN A 133 7.25 6.63 -15.77
N ALA A 134 6.71 5.97 -14.75
CA ALA A 134 6.46 4.54 -14.77
C ALA A 134 5.38 4.19 -15.80
N ILE A 135 4.31 4.99 -15.88
CA ILE A 135 3.23 4.79 -16.85
C ILE A 135 3.72 4.99 -18.29
N ARG A 136 4.61 5.95 -18.51
CA ARG A 136 5.24 6.17 -19.81
C ARG A 136 6.18 5.03 -20.20
N GLU A 137 6.93 4.48 -19.25
CA GLU A 137 7.79 3.31 -19.54
C GLU A 137 6.96 2.03 -19.76
N ALA A 138 5.84 1.87 -19.05
CA ALA A 138 4.91 0.78 -19.26
C ALA A 138 4.39 0.72 -20.70
N SER A 139 4.15 1.87 -21.35
CA SER A 139 3.72 1.91 -22.76
C SER A 139 4.81 1.49 -23.74
N HIS A 140 6.09 1.66 -23.39
CA HIS A 140 7.21 1.13 -24.19
C HIS A 140 7.38 -0.38 -24.04
N ALA A 141 7.03 -0.94 -22.88
CA ALA A 141 7.16 -2.36 -22.55
C ALA A 141 5.86 -3.16 -22.76
N ASN A 142 4.78 -2.55 -23.28
CA ASN A 142 3.45 -3.15 -23.46
C ASN A 142 2.84 -3.71 -22.16
N ILE A 143 3.05 -3.02 -21.05
CA ILE A 143 2.57 -3.44 -19.74
C ILE A 143 1.23 -2.75 -19.46
N PRO A 144 0.14 -3.50 -19.18
CA PRO A 144 -1.14 -2.92 -18.80
C PRO A 144 -1.08 -2.22 -17.44
N VAL A 145 -1.79 -1.10 -17.34
CA VAL A 145 -1.75 -0.21 -16.17
C VAL A 145 -3.14 -0.10 -15.52
N ILE A 146 -3.17 -0.38 -14.22
CA ILE A 146 -4.30 -0.12 -13.33
C ILE A 146 -3.95 1.09 -12.48
N GLY A 147 -4.83 2.11 -12.44
CA GLY A 147 -4.55 3.36 -11.73
C GLY A 147 -5.66 3.78 -10.80
N PHE A 148 -5.32 4.14 -9.56
CA PHE A 148 -6.21 4.91 -8.69
C PHE A 148 -6.26 6.37 -9.16
N CYS A 149 -7.44 6.81 -9.59
CA CYS A 149 -7.61 8.09 -10.28
C CYS A 149 -8.59 8.99 -9.53
N ASP A 150 -8.17 10.22 -9.23
CA ASP A 150 -9.06 11.27 -8.74
C ASP A 150 -9.65 12.06 -9.93
N SER A 151 -10.57 12.99 -9.68
CA SER A 151 -11.30 13.73 -10.70
C SER A 151 -10.40 14.53 -11.66
N ASP A 152 -9.24 15.00 -11.20
CA ASP A 152 -8.27 15.81 -11.96
C ASP A 152 -7.10 14.98 -12.55
N THR A 153 -7.17 13.66 -12.47
CA THR A 153 -6.06 12.78 -12.86
C THR A 153 -6.08 12.50 -14.38
N PRO A 154 -4.95 12.63 -15.11
CA PRO A 154 -4.90 12.31 -16.53
C PRO A 154 -4.96 10.79 -16.75
N LEU A 155 -5.78 10.32 -17.71
CA LEU A 155 -5.97 8.89 -18.00
C LEU A 155 -5.16 8.41 -19.21
N LYS A 156 -4.01 9.05 -19.49
CA LYS A 156 -3.15 8.66 -20.61
C LYS A 156 -2.42 7.36 -20.27
N PHE A 157 -2.53 6.35 -21.14
CA PHE A 157 -1.90 5.03 -20.98
C PHE A 157 -2.36 4.25 -19.73
N ILE A 158 -3.61 4.47 -19.28
CA ILE A 158 -4.22 3.72 -18.19
C ILE A 158 -5.37 2.91 -18.76
N ASP A 159 -5.35 1.59 -18.53
CA ASP A 159 -6.38 0.68 -19.07
C ASP A 159 -7.55 0.54 -18.11
N ILE A 160 -7.25 0.34 -16.81
CA ILE A 160 -8.26 0.20 -15.76
C ILE A 160 -8.14 1.36 -14.79
N THR A 161 -9.18 2.18 -14.76
CA THR A 161 -9.28 3.35 -13.89
C THR A 161 -10.18 3.02 -12.70
N ILE A 162 -9.62 3.10 -11.50
CA ILE A 162 -10.37 2.98 -10.24
C ILE A 162 -10.58 4.39 -9.70
N PRO A 163 -11.81 4.95 -9.78
CA PRO A 163 -12.07 6.27 -9.23
C PRO A 163 -11.89 6.25 -7.71
N ALA A 164 -11.00 7.07 -7.18
CA ALA A 164 -10.75 7.17 -5.74
C ALA A 164 -10.03 8.47 -5.40
N ASN A 165 -10.24 8.95 -4.17
CA ASN A 165 -9.45 10.04 -3.61
C ASN A 165 -7.99 9.59 -3.39
N ASN A 166 -7.05 10.22 -4.11
CA ASN A 166 -5.62 9.94 -4.02
C ASN A 166 -4.82 10.96 -3.18
N LYS A 167 -5.51 11.87 -2.47
CA LYS A 167 -4.89 12.91 -1.62
C LYS A 167 -4.94 12.55 -0.14
N SER A 168 -6.00 11.89 0.29
CA SER A 168 -6.16 11.44 1.68
C SER A 168 -5.34 10.17 1.94
N PRO A 169 -4.51 10.13 3.01
CA PRO A 169 -3.75 8.93 3.38
C PRO A 169 -4.67 7.77 3.77
N HIS A 170 -5.81 8.07 4.39
CA HIS A 170 -6.81 7.06 4.76
C HIS A 170 -7.51 6.48 3.54
N ALA A 171 -7.87 7.31 2.55
CA ALA A 171 -8.50 6.84 1.32
C ALA A 171 -7.60 5.85 0.57
N ILE A 172 -6.33 6.21 0.34
CA ILE A 172 -5.42 5.37 -0.43
C ILE A 172 -5.11 4.06 0.31
N GLY A 173 -4.83 4.13 1.61
CA GLY A 173 -4.56 2.92 2.40
C GLY A 173 -5.76 1.96 2.40
N LEU A 174 -6.97 2.49 2.49
CA LEU A 174 -8.19 1.69 2.42
C LEU A 174 -8.39 1.05 1.04
N MET A 175 -8.10 1.77 -0.05
CA MET A 175 -8.21 1.24 -1.41
C MET A 175 -7.23 0.09 -1.67
N TRP A 176 -5.98 0.21 -1.21
CA TRP A 176 -5.00 -0.88 -1.28
C TRP A 176 -5.40 -2.08 -0.41
N TRP A 177 -5.96 -1.83 0.77
CA TRP A 177 -6.47 -2.89 1.65
C TRP A 177 -7.64 -3.65 1.01
N LEU A 178 -8.63 -2.92 0.47
CA LEU A 178 -9.77 -3.52 -0.22
C LEU A 178 -9.33 -4.32 -1.46
N LEU A 179 -8.37 -3.79 -2.23
CA LEU A 179 -7.83 -4.48 -3.40
C LEU A 179 -7.11 -5.77 -2.99
N ALA A 180 -6.25 -5.75 -1.96
CA ALA A 180 -5.61 -6.96 -1.43
C ALA A 180 -6.64 -7.99 -0.96
N ARG A 181 -7.66 -7.53 -0.23
CA ARG A 181 -8.74 -8.37 0.29
C ARG A 181 -9.51 -9.07 -0.82
N GLU A 182 -9.92 -8.35 -1.86
CA GLU A 182 -10.62 -8.96 -2.99
C GLU A 182 -9.72 -9.90 -3.80
N VAL A 183 -8.42 -9.57 -3.98
CA VAL A 183 -7.47 -10.46 -4.64
C VAL A 183 -7.32 -11.79 -3.88
N LEU A 184 -7.15 -11.77 -2.56
CA LEU A 184 -7.02 -13.03 -1.80
C LEU A 184 -8.34 -13.82 -1.72
N ARG A 185 -9.49 -13.13 -1.66
CA ARG A 185 -10.81 -13.78 -1.75
C ARG A 185 -11.00 -14.51 -3.07
N LEU A 186 -10.63 -13.86 -4.18
CA LEU A 186 -10.73 -14.46 -5.51
C LEU A 186 -9.72 -15.59 -5.73
N ARG A 187 -8.55 -15.54 -5.10
CA ARG A 187 -7.58 -16.65 -5.07
C ARG A 187 -7.99 -17.82 -4.18
N GLY A 188 -9.03 -17.66 -3.37
CA GLY A 188 -9.50 -18.68 -2.43
C GLY A 188 -8.64 -18.83 -1.17
N ALA A 189 -7.70 -17.91 -0.92
CA ALA A 189 -6.89 -17.92 0.31
C ALA A 189 -7.70 -17.51 1.54
N ILE A 190 -8.74 -16.69 1.34
CA ILE A 190 -9.56 -16.10 2.39
C ILE A 190 -11.05 -16.29 2.07
N PRO A 191 -11.88 -16.72 3.04
CA PRO A 191 -13.32 -16.81 2.83
C PRO A 191 -13.97 -15.43 2.69
N ARG A 192 -15.15 -15.40 2.06
CA ARG A 192 -15.97 -14.16 1.95
C ARG A 192 -16.71 -13.80 3.24
N SER A 193 -16.67 -14.64 4.26
CA SER A 193 -17.20 -14.33 5.59
C SER A 193 -16.44 -13.16 6.21
N ASP A 194 -17.10 -12.50 7.18
CA ASP A 194 -16.55 -11.33 7.86
C ASP A 194 -15.24 -11.62 8.58
N ASP A 195 -15.14 -12.81 9.18
CA ASP A 195 -13.97 -13.27 9.95
C ASP A 195 -12.77 -13.71 9.10
N GLY A 196 -12.82 -13.51 7.78
CA GLY A 196 -11.84 -14.11 6.86
C GLY A 196 -10.46 -13.44 6.84
N TRP A 197 -10.34 -12.17 7.23
CA TRP A 197 -9.12 -11.39 7.03
C TRP A 197 -8.63 -10.74 8.33
N ASN A 198 -7.48 -11.21 8.83
CA ASN A 198 -6.94 -10.78 10.13
C ASN A 198 -6.25 -9.40 10.10
N VAL A 199 -5.78 -8.93 8.94
CA VAL A 199 -4.99 -7.68 8.87
C VAL A 199 -5.93 -6.47 8.78
N VAL A 200 -5.95 -5.65 9.82
CA VAL A 200 -6.82 -4.47 9.92
C VAL A 200 -6.42 -3.39 8.89
N ALA A 201 -7.40 -2.64 8.38
CA ALA A 201 -7.18 -1.57 7.39
C ALA A 201 -6.17 -0.50 7.85
N ASP A 202 -6.14 -0.18 9.14
CA ASP A 202 -5.24 0.82 9.73
C ASP A 202 -3.75 0.47 9.55
N THR A 203 -3.43 -0.80 9.32
CA THR A 203 -2.07 -1.21 9.00
C THR A 203 -1.58 -0.63 7.68
N PHE A 204 -2.46 -0.25 6.77
CA PHE A 204 -2.13 0.32 5.46
C PHE A 204 -1.96 1.84 5.48
N PHE A 205 -2.42 2.53 6.53
CA PHE A 205 -2.30 3.98 6.61
C PHE A 205 -0.87 4.45 6.82
N TYR A 206 -0.57 5.63 6.28
CA TYR A 206 0.67 6.33 6.55
C TYR A 206 0.76 6.72 8.02
N LEU A 207 1.92 6.52 8.63
CA LEU A 207 2.22 7.05 9.97
C LEU A 207 3.11 8.27 9.82
N ASP A 208 2.62 9.40 10.30
CA ASP A 208 3.44 10.59 10.42
C ASP A 208 4.51 10.36 11.50
N PRO A 209 5.80 10.55 11.19
CA PRO A 209 6.88 10.37 12.17
C PRO A 209 6.79 11.34 13.35
N LYS A 210 6.12 12.48 13.18
CA LYS A 210 5.86 13.45 14.27
C LYS A 210 4.78 12.98 15.24
N HIS A 211 3.93 12.07 14.78
CA HIS A 211 2.81 11.52 15.53
C HIS A 211 3.14 10.13 16.10
N LEU A 212 4.35 9.61 15.83
CA LEU A 212 4.94 8.65 16.74
C LEU A 212 4.85 9.29 18.10
N PRO A 213 4.23 8.60 19.06
CA PRO A 213 4.01 9.22 20.31
C PRO A 213 5.41 9.50 20.86
N SER A 214 5.69 10.77 21.11
CA SER A 214 6.78 11.21 21.95
C SER A 214 6.78 10.48 23.30
N SER A 215 5.72 9.71 23.60
CA SER A 215 5.64 8.67 24.61
C SER A 215 6.73 7.63 24.57
N SER A 216 7.45 7.33 23.48
CA SER A 216 8.62 6.43 23.63
C SER A 216 9.73 7.14 24.40
N SER A 217 9.93 8.43 24.13
CA SER A 217 10.87 9.28 24.87
C SER A 217 10.34 9.70 26.24
N GLN A 218 9.02 9.89 26.40
CA GLN A 218 8.40 10.19 27.69
C GLN A 218 8.26 8.93 28.55
N GLN A 219 7.98 7.74 27.99
CA GLN A 219 8.01 6.48 28.74
C GLN A 219 9.44 6.13 29.17
N GLU A 220 10.44 6.39 28.32
CA GLU A 220 11.85 6.29 28.73
C GLU A 220 12.17 7.29 29.85
N GLN A 221 11.68 8.54 29.75
CA GLN A 221 11.87 9.56 30.80
C GLN A 221 11.12 9.23 32.09
N ASP A 222 9.86 8.77 32.03
CA ASP A 222 9.03 8.37 33.16
C ASP A 222 9.59 7.12 33.85
N VAL A 223 10.15 6.18 33.09
CA VAL A 223 10.86 5.01 33.63
C VAL A 223 12.17 5.43 34.30
N VAL A 224 12.93 6.35 33.70
CA VAL A 224 14.15 6.90 34.33
C VAL A 224 13.79 7.69 35.60
N GLU A 225 12.71 8.46 35.59
CA GLU A 225 12.24 9.26 36.73
C GLU A 225 11.69 8.37 37.86
N LEU A 226 10.99 7.28 37.54
CA LEU A 226 10.57 6.24 38.50
C LEU A 226 11.77 5.48 39.08
N VAL A 227 12.77 5.13 38.27
CA VAL A 227 13.99 4.45 38.74
C VAL A 227 14.82 5.37 39.66
N VAL A 228 14.83 6.68 39.37
CA VAL A 228 15.47 7.70 40.21
C VAL A 228 14.66 7.94 41.50
N ALA A 229 13.33 7.94 41.44
CA ALA A 229 12.45 8.09 42.60
C ALA A 229 12.49 6.89 43.56
N ASP A 230 12.66 5.67 43.04
CA ASP A 230 12.81 4.45 43.85
C ASP A 230 14.19 4.31 44.51
N GLY A 231 15.10 5.29 44.33
CA GLY A 231 16.38 5.33 45.03
C GLY A 231 17.30 4.14 44.74
N ARG A 232 17.06 3.40 43.65
CA ARG A 232 17.98 2.37 43.17
C ARG A 232 19.00 3.00 42.25
N SER A 233 20.15 3.32 42.81
CA SER A 233 21.32 3.72 42.04
C SER A 233 21.73 2.59 41.09
N ILE A 234 21.86 2.90 39.80
CA ILE A 234 22.69 2.10 38.87
C ILE A 234 24.15 2.45 39.21
N GLY A 235 24.60 1.95 40.35
CA GLY A 235 26.01 1.83 40.70
C GLY A 235 26.50 0.49 40.17
N GLY A 236 27.51 0.51 39.32
CA GLY A 236 28.08 -0.68 38.68
C GLY A 236 28.36 -1.82 39.65
N LYS A 237 27.79 -2.98 39.34
CA LYS A 237 28.39 -4.28 39.60
C LYS A 237 28.30 -5.07 38.30
N GLU A 238 29.37 -5.01 37.53
CA GLU A 238 29.74 -6.18 36.74
C GLU A 238 29.96 -7.36 37.71
N ASP A 239 29.79 -8.57 37.18
CA ASP A 239 30.00 -9.86 37.82
C ASP A 239 28.87 -10.41 38.71
N GLN A 240 27.93 -11.11 38.06
CA GLN A 240 27.52 -12.49 38.40
C GLN A 240 26.21 -12.93 37.71
N TRP A 241 26.03 -12.71 36.40
CA TRP A 241 24.97 -13.39 35.62
C TRP A 241 25.42 -13.90 34.24
N LEU A 242 26.74 -13.92 33.99
CA LEU A 242 27.36 -14.52 32.81
C LEU A 242 28.22 -15.72 33.21
N ALA A 243 27.62 -16.67 33.92
CA ALA A 243 28.22 -17.99 34.12
C ALA A 243 27.12 -19.03 34.34
N LYS A 244 26.42 -19.41 33.26
CA LYS A 244 26.16 -20.81 32.89
C LYS A 244 25.33 -20.88 31.60
N THR A 245 25.85 -21.72 30.70
CA THR A 245 25.23 -22.34 29.50
C THR A 245 24.99 -21.49 28.26
N CYS A 246 26.04 -21.37 27.43
CA CYS A 246 26.01 -21.75 26.01
C CYS A 246 27.45 -22.19 25.62
N PRO A 247 27.69 -23.41 25.11
CA PRO A 247 29.01 -23.79 24.62
C PRO A 247 29.36 -22.96 23.37
N ARG A 248 30.42 -22.14 23.46
CA ARG A 248 31.05 -21.51 22.30
C ARG A 248 32.13 -22.43 21.77
N ASP A 249 31.81 -23.21 20.74
CA ASP A 249 32.80 -23.60 19.74
C ASP A 249 32.81 -22.50 18.68
N THR A 250 33.73 -21.54 18.83
CA THR A 250 34.11 -20.64 17.74
C THR A 250 35.48 -21.10 17.24
N LEU A 251 35.46 -21.89 16.16
CA LEU A 251 36.61 -22.04 15.26
C LEU A 251 36.91 -20.67 14.65
N ASP A 252 38.12 -20.19 14.92
CA ASP A 252 38.71 -18.97 14.36
C ASP A 252 39.17 -19.25 12.91
N TRP A 253 38.51 -18.64 11.93
CA TRP A 253 38.74 -18.86 10.49
C TRP A 253 39.62 -17.76 9.85
N SER A 254 40.51 -17.14 10.63
CA SER A 254 41.37 -16.07 10.10
C SER A 254 42.75 -15.99 10.73
N ALA A 255 43.55 -17.05 10.63
CA ALA A 255 45.02 -16.96 10.58
C ALA A 255 45.67 -18.31 10.25
N GLU A 256 45.98 -18.56 8.98
CA GLU A 256 47.23 -19.26 8.61
C GLU A 256 47.54 -19.03 7.14
N SER A 257 48.59 -18.25 6.90
CA SER A 257 49.32 -18.19 5.64
C SER A 257 50.75 -18.64 5.89
N VAL A 258 51.24 -19.48 4.99
CA VAL A 258 52.64 -19.87 4.71
C VAL A 258 53.16 -21.16 5.37
N ALA A 259 53.07 -22.24 4.60
CA ALA A 259 54.22 -23.02 4.13
C ALA A 259 53.96 -23.47 2.69
#